data_AF-A0A2N5GDK2-F1
#
_entry.id   AF-A0A2N5GDK2-F1
#
_cell.length_a   1.000
_cell.length_b   1.000
_cell.length_c   1.000
_cell.angle_alpha   90.00
_cell.angle_beta   90.00
_cell.angle_gamma   90.00
#
_symmetry.space_group_name_H-M   'P 1'
#
loop_
_entity.id
_entity.type
_entity.pdbx_description
1 polymer ?
#
loop_
_entity_poly.entity_id
_entity_poly.type
_entity_poly.pdbx_seq_one_letter_code
_entity_poly.pdbx_strand_id
1 'polypeptide(L)'
;MIDLLPQFKNFPNSAPRYPNLWIMVSEKLADHYRQALKFVVRALEDTIEMEDDYGYFHTAEGCDAVGRRRGLQLIELGENGNLTHDHSIHLRFYTHYLSQQKPLLVEGVNYYPVAASVHFEVDRPGHLHPFVDECPICGCTGDYEKYYQKDYHNKSSNLKNEFLHDPFGVEAIIFGTVKNKPVPLLNGLQTITDDYEMMCQIVHHENLREDMNTGTLGVVRFAGRKK
;
A
#
# COMPACT_ATOMS: atom_id res chain seq x y z
N MET A 1 10.30 -15.06 7.25
CA MET A 1 9.27 -14.86 6.20
C MET A 1 9.71 -13.81 5.20
N ILE A 2 10.17 -12.64 5.65
CA ILE A 2 10.79 -11.61 4.80
C ILE A 2 11.88 -12.19 3.88
N ASP A 3 12.70 -13.11 4.37
CA ASP A 3 13.77 -13.76 3.58
C ASP A 3 13.27 -14.58 2.38
N LEU A 4 11.99 -14.97 2.37
CA LEU A 4 11.38 -15.69 1.26
C LEU A 4 10.92 -14.76 0.13
N LEU A 5 10.78 -13.46 0.41
CA LEU A 5 10.32 -12.49 -0.58
C LEU A 5 11.41 -12.23 -1.62
N PRO A 6 11.05 -12.06 -2.91
CA PRO A 6 11.99 -11.69 -3.97
C PRO A 6 12.91 -10.51 -3.58
N GLN A 7 14.14 -10.55 -4.08
CA GLN A 7 15.10 -9.47 -3.93
C GLN A 7 14.69 -8.26 -4.79
N PHE A 8 14.98 -7.03 -4.36
CA PHE A 8 14.56 -5.82 -5.06
C PHE A 8 14.99 -5.77 -6.51
N LYS A 9 16.22 -6.22 -6.81
CA LYS A 9 16.78 -6.33 -8.17
C LYS A 9 15.97 -7.19 -9.14
N ASN A 10 15.04 -8.01 -8.64
CA ASN A 10 14.19 -8.84 -9.48
C ASN A 10 12.96 -8.07 -10.00
N PHE A 11 12.62 -6.94 -9.39
CA PHE A 11 11.58 -6.04 -9.90
C PHE A 11 12.12 -5.18 -11.03
N PRO A 12 11.25 -4.62 -11.89
CA PRO A 12 11.70 -3.77 -13.00
C PRO A 12 12.56 -2.60 -12.50
N ASN A 13 13.64 -2.28 -13.24
CA ASN A 13 14.55 -1.19 -12.87
C ASN A 13 13.89 0.19 -12.78
N SER A 14 12.70 0.35 -13.37
CA SER A 14 11.90 1.57 -13.27
C SER A 14 11.13 1.67 -11.95
N ALA A 15 11.03 0.60 -11.16
CA ALA A 15 10.45 0.64 -9.82
C ALA A 15 11.34 1.45 -8.88
N PRO A 16 10.86 2.57 -8.32
CA PRO A 16 11.67 3.43 -7.47
C PRO A 16 11.85 2.86 -6.07
N ARG A 17 10.96 1.97 -5.63
CA ARG A 17 10.87 1.44 -4.27
C ARG A 17 10.49 -0.03 -4.28
N TYR A 18 10.91 -0.75 -3.23
CA TYR A 18 10.50 -2.12 -2.97
C TYR A 18 8.99 -2.18 -2.66
N PRO A 19 8.25 -3.20 -3.13
CA PRO A 19 6.84 -3.37 -2.78
C PRO A 19 6.64 -3.51 -1.28
N ASN A 20 5.89 -2.59 -0.70
CA ASN A 20 5.70 -2.46 0.74
C ASN A 20 4.46 -3.19 1.25
N LEU A 21 3.64 -3.79 0.38
CA LEU A 21 2.53 -4.65 0.74
C LEU A 21 2.62 -6.00 0.01
N TRP A 22 2.58 -7.09 0.78
CA TRP A 22 2.57 -8.46 0.29
C TRP A 22 1.35 -9.20 0.80
N ILE A 23 0.47 -9.57 -0.11
CA ILE A 23 -0.72 -10.37 0.20
C ILE A 23 -0.50 -11.78 -0.34
N MET A 24 -0.34 -12.73 0.58
CA MET A 24 -0.09 -14.13 0.31
C MET A 24 -1.41 -14.91 0.39
N VAL A 25 -1.80 -15.54 -0.71
CA VAL A 25 -3.03 -16.36 -0.77
C VAL A 25 -2.66 -17.84 -0.81
N SER A 26 -3.16 -18.62 0.16
CA SER A 26 -2.91 -20.06 0.23
C SER A 26 -3.49 -20.79 -0.97
N GLU A 27 -2.85 -21.91 -1.35
CA GLU A 27 -3.40 -22.89 -2.29
C GLU A 27 -4.78 -23.44 -1.90
N LYS A 28 -5.20 -23.30 -0.63
CA LYS A 28 -6.55 -23.65 -0.17
C LYS A 28 -7.64 -22.68 -0.64
N LEU A 29 -7.26 -21.48 -1.07
CA LEU A 29 -8.16 -20.41 -1.50
C LEU A 29 -8.07 -20.13 -3.01
N ALA A 30 -6.96 -20.51 -3.64
CA ALA A 30 -6.71 -20.30 -5.06
C ALA A 30 -5.83 -21.41 -5.63
N ASP A 31 -6.21 -21.98 -6.78
CA ASP A 31 -5.44 -23.07 -7.40
C ASP A 31 -4.21 -22.60 -8.20
N HIS A 32 -4.15 -21.30 -8.49
CA HIS A 32 -3.09 -20.69 -9.29
C HIS A 32 -3.03 -19.17 -9.09
N TYR A 33 -1.93 -18.55 -9.51
CA TYR A 33 -1.66 -17.12 -9.33
C TYR A 33 -2.81 -16.21 -9.78
N ARG A 34 -3.40 -16.47 -10.96
CA ARG A 34 -4.53 -15.67 -11.46
C ARG A 34 -5.76 -15.70 -10.54
N GLN A 35 -6.05 -16.83 -9.88
CA GLN A 35 -7.14 -16.91 -8.90
C GLN A 35 -6.76 -16.14 -7.62
N ALA A 36 -5.50 -16.24 -7.17
CA ALA A 36 -5.00 -15.48 -6.04
C ALA A 36 -5.08 -13.97 -6.26
N LEU A 37 -4.67 -13.48 -7.44
CA LEU A 37 -4.80 -12.07 -7.81
C LEU A 37 -6.27 -11.62 -7.79
N LYS A 38 -7.17 -12.41 -8.38
CA LYS A 38 -8.61 -12.11 -8.36
C LYS A 38 -9.18 -12.06 -6.95
N PHE A 39 -8.72 -12.95 -6.07
CA PHE A 39 -9.09 -12.94 -4.65
C PHE A 39 -8.64 -11.64 -3.98
N VAL A 40 -7.37 -11.25 -4.18
CA VAL A 40 -6.80 -10.02 -3.59
C VAL A 40 -7.53 -8.77 -4.07
N VAL A 41 -7.76 -8.66 -5.39
CA VAL A 41 -8.48 -7.52 -5.98
C VAL A 41 -9.86 -7.38 -5.36
N ARG A 42 -10.62 -8.47 -5.26
CA ARG A 42 -11.95 -8.46 -4.64
C ARG A 42 -11.92 -8.08 -3.17
N ALA A 43 -10.99 -8.64 -2.40
CA ALA A 43 -10.84 -8.29 -0.99
C ALA A 43 -10.55 -6.80 -0.81
N LEU A 44 -9.74 -6.21 -1.70
CA LEU A 44 -9.47 -4.77 -1.69
C LEU A 44 -10.70 -3.96 -2.14
N GLU A 45 -11.38 -4.34 -3.23
CA GLU A 45 -12.65 -3.72 -3.65
C GLU A 45 -13.67 -3.70 -2.50
N ASP A 46 -13.83 -4.82 -1.79
CA ASP A 46 -14.83 -4.97 -0.71
C ASP A 46 -14.45 -4.20 0.57
N THR A 47 -13.16 -4.02 0.88
CA THR A 47 -12.71 -3.47 2.17
C THR A 47 -12.16 -2.05 2.11
N ILE A 48 -11.65 -1.64 0.96
CA ILE A 48 -11.08 -0.30 0.76
C ILE A 48 -11.72 0.46 -0.39
N GLU A 49 -12.77 -0.09 -1.01
CA GLU A 49 -13.44 0.47 -2.18
C GLU A 49 -12.45 0.81 -3.31
N MET A 50 -11.42 -0.04 -3.46
CA MET A 50 -10.43 0.12 -4.52
C MET A 50 -11.14 0.10 -5.88
N GLU A 51 -10.86 1.09 -6.71
CA GLU A 51 -11.26 1.08 -8.11
C GLU A 51 -10.03 0.81 -8.98
N ASP A 52 -10.21 0.00 -10.01
CA ASP A 52 -9.17 -0.26 -11.02
C ASP A 52 -9.03 0.96 -11.94
N ASP A 53 -7.84 1.55 -11.97
CA ASP A 53 -7.56 2.76 -12.76
C ASP A 53 -6.96 2.38 -14.12
N TYR A 54 -7.78 1.78 -14.98
CA TYR A 54 -7.41 1.45 -16.37
C TYR A 54 -7.16 2.70 -17.25
N GLY A 55 -7.43 3.91 -16.75
CA GLY A 55 -7.50 5.15 -17.54
C GLY A 55 -6.16 5.76 -17.92
N TYR A 56 -5.06 5.31 -17.32
CA TYR A 56 -3.72 5.77 -17.63
C TYR A 56 -2.78 4.57 -17.76
N PHE A 57 -2.59 4.05 -18.98
CA PHE A 57 -1.45 3.19 -19.32
C PHE A 57 -0.15 3.99 -19.17
N HIS A 58 0.25 4.24 -17.93
CA HIS A 58 1.60 4.58 -17.57
C HIS A 58 2.22 3.31 -17.02
N THR A 59 3.23 2.79 -17.72
CA THR A 59 4.30 1.97 -17.14
C THR A 59 5.16 2.79 -16.17
N ALA A 60 4.53 3.71 -15.40
CA ALA A 60 5.19 4.50 -14.39
C ALA A 60 5.60 3.56 -13.26
N GLU A 61 6.83 3.73 -12.80
CA GLU A 61 7.37 2.98 -11.66
C GLU A 61 7.41 1.44 -11.85
N GLY A 62 7.40 0.96 -13.10
CA GLY A 62 7.62 -0.46 -13.39
C GLY A 62 6.52 -1.41 -12.88
N CYS A 63 5.33 -0.91 -12.59
CA CYS A 63 4.17 -1.72 -12.20
C CYS A 63 3.32 -2.14 -13.41
N ASP A 64 2.53 -3.20 -13.24
CA ASP A 64 1.71 -3.82 -14.30
C ASP A 64 0.23 -3.43 -14.23
N ALA A 65 -0.23 -3.01 -13.05
CA ALA A 65 -1.61 -2.59 -12.82
C ALA A 65 -1.66 -1.58 -11.67
N VAL A 66 -2.67 -0.71 -11.69
CA VAL A 66 -2.86 0.36 -10.70
C VAL A 66 -4.28 0.30 -10.15
N GLY A 67 -4.39 0.34 -8.82
CA GLY A 67 -5.65 0.55 -8.12
C GLY A 67 -5.62 1.87 -7.37
N ARG A 68 -6.78 2.51 -7.21
CA ARG A 68 -6.88 3.78 -6.48
C ARG A 68 -8.13 3.85 -5.62
N ARG A 69 -8.03 4.55 -4.51
CA ARG A 69 -9.18 5.05 -3.74
C ARG A 69 -8.95 6.53 -3.43
N ARG A 70 -9.87 7.39 -3.84
CA ARG A 70 -9.85 8.86 -3.63
C ARG A 70 -10.90 9.27 -2.60
N GLY A 71 -11.05 10.53 -2.21
CA GLY A 71 -12.16 10.92 -1.33
C GLY A 71 -12.03 10.37 0.10
N LEU A 72 -10.79 10.17 0.56
CA LEU A 72 -10.52 9.49 1.82
C LEU A 72 -10.57 10.39 3.04
N GLN A 73 -10.65 11.70 2.86
CA GLN A 73 -10.78 12.60 4.01
C GLN A 73 -11.90 13.60 3.82
N LEU A 74 -12.72 13.71 4.86
CA LEU A 74 -13.64 14.83 5.02
C LEU A 74 -12.80 16.08 5.34
N ILE A 75 -12.89 17.09 4.47
CA ILE A 75 -12.35 18.42 4.75
C ILE A 75 -13.04 18.94 6.01
N GLU A 76 -12.28 19.10 7.10
CA GLU A 76 -12.83 19.62 8.35
C GLU A 76 -13.14 21.11 8.14
N LEU A 77 -14.38 21.52 8.41
CA LEU A 77 -14.77 22.94 8.36
C LEU A 77 -14.57 23.52 9.76
N GLY A 78 -13.63 24.46 9.93
CA GLY A 78 -13.32 25.07 11.24
C GLY A 78 -12.04 25.90 11.26
N GLU A 79 -11.59 26.27 12.47
CA GLU A 79 -10.26 26.85 12.69
C GLU A 79 -9.22 25.80 12.28
N ASN A 80 -8.43 26.09 11.24
CA ASN A 80 -7.53 25.18 10.51
C ASN A 80 -8.15 24.32 9.41
N GLY A 81 -9.43 24.50 9.06
CA GLY A 81 -10.04 23.75 7.94
C GLY A 81 -9.37 23.98 6.59
N ASN A 82 -8.80 25.18 6.41
CA ASN A 82 -7.95 25.55 5.28
C ASN A 82 -6.61 24.78 5.21
N LEU A 83 -6.23 24.08 6.27
CA LEU A 83 -5.03 23.24 6.32
C LEU A 83 -5.33 21.76 6.01
N THR A 84 -6.61 21.39 5.88
CA THR A 84 -7.03 20.03 5.53
C THR A 84 -7.23 19.90 4.02
N HIS A 85 -6.92 18.74 3.47
CA HIS A 85 -7.13 18.39 2.07
C HIS A 85 -7.53 16.93 1.93
N ASP A 86 -8.11 16.59 0.79
CA ASP A 86 -8.44 15.21 0.48
C ASP A 86 -7.19 14.37 0.19
N HIS A 87 -7.31 13.07 0.43
CA HIS A 87 -6.25 12.10 0.23
C HIS A 87 -6.71 10.97 -0.69
N SER A 88 -5.73 10.27 -1.23
CA SER A 88 -5.94 9.07 -2.02
C SER A 88 -4.93 8.00 -1.66
N ILE A 89 -5.37 6.74 -1.71
CA ILE A 89 -4.50 5.57 -1.69
C ILE A 89 -4.28 5.14 -3.12
N HIS A 90 -3.03 4.87 -3.44
CA HIS A 90 -2.64 4.31 -4.74
C HIS A 90 -1.94 2.99 -4.49
N LEU A 91 -2.33 1.97 -5.24
CA LEU A 91 -1.75 0.64 -5.24
C LEU A 91 -1.12 0.38 -6.59
N ARG A 92 0.16 0.03 -6.63
CA ARG A 92 0.90 -0.33 -7.85
C ARG A 92 1.30 -1.79 -7.78
N PHE A 93 0.65 -2.65 -8.57
CA PHE A 93 0.83 -4.10 -8.51
C PHE A 93 1.95 -4.58 -9.45
N TYR A 94 2.72 -5.58 -9.00
CA TYR A 94 3.83 -6.19 -9.75
C TYR A 94 3.50 -7.60 -10.23
N THR A 95 2.43 -7.73 -11.02
CA THR A 95 1.81 -9.01 -11.35
C THR A 95 2.59 -9.84 -12.36
N HIS A 96 3.27 -9.24 -13.32
CA HIS A 96 3.91 -9.94 -14.43
C HIS A 96 5.06 -10.81 -13.94
N TYR A 97 6.00 -10.22 -13.19
CA TYR A 97 7.13 -10.94 -12.60
C TYR A 97 6.67 -12.06 -11.66
N LEU A 98 5.70 -11.77 -10.78
CA LEU A 98 5.21 -12.72 -9.78
C LEU A 98 4.40 -13.87 -10.38
N SER A 99 3.67 -13.64 -11.47
CA SER A 99 2.89 -14.68 -12.15
C SER A 99 3.74 -15.83 -12.71
N GLN A 100 5.04 -15.57 -12.92
CA GLN A 100 6.01 -16.54 -13.43
C GLN A 100 6.75 -17.28 -12.30
N GLN A 101 6.57 -16.87 -11.04
CA GLN A 101 7.22 -17.47 -9.90
C GLN A 101 6.48 -18.71 -9.40
N LYS A 102 7.21 -19.63 -8.78
CA LYS A 102 6.61 -20.72 -8.01
C LYS A 102 5.97 -20.16 -6.74
N PRO A 103 4.91 -20.81 -6.21
CA PRO A 103 4.38 -20.48 -4.90
C PRO A 103 5.46 -20.52 -3.82
N LEU A 104 5.34 -19.65 -2.82
CA LEU A 104 6.22 -19.63 -1.67
C LEU A 104 5.74 -20.66 -0.65
N LEU A 105 6.63 -21.55 -0.22
CA LEU A 105 6.33 -22.54 0.82
C LEU A 105 6.52 -21.90 2.19
N VAL A 106 5.44 -21.77 2.97
CA VAL A 106 5.46 -21.23 4.32
C VAL A 106 4.74 -22.19 5.25
N GLU A 107 5.45 -22.69 6.27
CA GLU A 107 4.89 -23.62 7.27
C GLU A 107 4.22 -24.85 6.64
N GLY A 108 4.77 -25.35 5.52
CA GLY A 108 4.25 -26.52 4.81
C GLY A 108 3.06 -26.24 3.88
N VAL A 109 2.65 -24.98 3.72
CA VAL A 109 1.55 -24.56 2.83
C VAL A 109 2.11 -23.69 1.71
N ASN A 110 1.66 -23.92 0.47
CA ASN A 110 2.01 -23.05 -0.65
C ASN A 110 1.15 -21.79 -0.64
N TYR A 111 1.80 -20.65 -0.88
CA TYR A 111 1.17 -19.35 -1.03
C TYR A 111 1.54 -18.71 -2.36
N TYR A 112 0.54 -18.15 -3.04
CA TYR A 112 0.72 -17.28 -4.19
C TYR A 112 0.90 -15.84 -3.71
N PRO A 113 2.09 -15.22 -3.87
CA PRO A 113 2.34 -13.87 -3.39
C PRO A 113 1.84 -12.81 -4.37
N VAL A 114 1.00 -11.88 -3.94
CA VAL A 114 0.64 -10.68 -4.69
C VAL A 114 1.30 -9.49 -4.01
N ALA A 115 2.14 -8.74 -4.75
CA ALA A 115 2.83 -7.58 -4.21
C ALA A 115 2.30 -6.27 -4.80
N ALA A 116 2.21 -5.26 -3.95
CA ALA A 116 1.90 -3.89 -4.34
C ALA A 116 2.80 -2.89 -3.63
N SER A 117 3.12 -1.80 -4.32
CA SER A 117 3.59 -0.56 -3.69
C SER A 117 2.37 0.30 -3.40
N VAL A 118 2.11 0.55 -2.13
CA VAL A 118 0.96 1.28 -1.64
C VAL A 118 1.42 2.55 -0.95
N HIS A 119 0.79 3.67 -1.29
CA HIS A 119 1.05 4.94 -0.63
C HIS A 119 -0.24 5.73 -0.42
N PHE A 120 -0.34 6.37 0.74
CA PHE A 120 -1.40 7.30 1.10
C PHE A 120 -0.87 8.73 0.92
N GLU A 121 -1.40 9.47 -0.05
CA GLU A 121 -0.92 10.81 -0.43
C GLU A 121 -2.08 11.78 -0.69
N VAL A 122 -1.76 13.07 -0.79
CA VAL A 122 -2.71 14.13 -1.13
C VAL A 122 -3.37 13.84 -2.49
N ASP A 123 -4.70 13.98 -2.57
CA ASP A 123 -5.41 13.81 -3.83
C ASP A 123 -5.24 15.03 -4.76
N ARG A 124 -5.14 14.79 -6.08
CA ARG A 124 -4.88 15.82 -7.11
C ARG A 124 -6.14 16.02 -7.97
N PRO A 125 -6.53 17.27 -8.30
CA PRO A 125 -5.62 18.27 -8.88
C PRO A 125 -5.43 19.53 -8.02
N GLY A 126 -4.22 20.09 -8.10
CA GLY A 126 -3.74 21.22 -7.28
C GLY A 126 -4.41 22.59 -7.47
N HIS A 127 -5.47 22.71 -8.29
CA HIS A 127 -6.21 23.98 -8.42
C HIS A 127 -7.28 24.17 -7.33
N LEU A 128 -7.69 23.09 -6.66
CA LEU A 128 -8.57 23.12 -5.48
C LEU A 128 -7.80 22.90 -4.17
N HIS A 129 -6.49 22.73 -4.25
CA HIS A 129 -5.68 22.26 -3.13
C HIS A 129 -4.38 23.06 -3.02
N PRO A 130 -4.25 23.97 -2.04
CA PRO A 130 -2.92 24.44 -1.67
C PRO A 130 -2.11 23.22 -1.23
N PHE A 131 -0.89 23.08 -1.74
CA PHE A 131 0.07 22.15 -1.16
C PHE A 131 0.39 22.68 0.25
N VAL A 132 -0.38 22.23 1.24
CA VAL A 132 -0.22 22.67 2.63
C VAL A 132 0.72 21.69 3.31
N ASP A 133 1.98 22.11 3.45
CA ASP A 133 2.99 21.41 4.25
C ASP A 133 2.55 21.24 5.71
N GLU A 134 1.53 21.97 6.15
CA GLU A 134 0.98 21.94 7.51
C GLU A 134 -0.13 20.91 7.71
N CYS A 135 -0.46 20.09 6.72
CA CYS A 135 -1.49 19.06 6.89
C CYS A 135 -1.12 18.14 8.06
N PRO A 136 -1.97 18.03 9.10
CA PRO A 136 -1.67 17.24 10.30
C PRO A 136 -1.64 15.73 10.02
N ILE A 137 -2.02 15.30 8.81
CA ILE A 137 -2.02 13.90 8.38
C ILE A 137 -0.78 13.59 7.51
N CYS A 138 -0.62 14.19 6.34
CA CYS A 138 0.48 13.85 5.43
C CYS A 138 1.55 14.96 5.26
N GLY A 139 1.38 16.13 5.88
CA GLY A 139 2.23 17.30 5.70
C GLY A 139 3.64 17.17 6.28
N CYS A 140 4.50 18.16 6.04
CA CYS A 140 5.84 18.30 6.59
C CYS A 140 5.88 19.09 7.91
N THR A 141 4.93 18.86 8.81
CA THR A 141 4.96 19.49 10.15
C THR A 141 5.34 18.50 11.23
N GLY A 142 6.10 18.96 12.24
CA GLY A 142 6.57 18.11 13.33
C GLY A 142 7.63 17.10 12.87
N ASP A 143 7.47 15.82 13.23
CA ASP A 143 8.44 14.73 12.96
C ASP A 143 8.74 14.49 11.47
N TYR A 144 8.00 15.12 10.56
CA TYR A 144 8.12 14.98 9.11
C TYR A 144 9.19 15.86 8.47
N GLU A 145 9.60 16.94 9.15
CA GLU A 145 10.64 17.85 8.66
C GLU A 145 11.98 17.12 8.42
N LYS A 146 12.27 16.09 9.21
CA LYS A 146 13.51 15.30 9.07
C LYS A 146 13.59 14.51 7.75
N TYR A 147 12.46 14.28 7.08
CA TYR A 147 12.40 13.62 5.76
C TYR A 147 12.28 14.64 4.60
N TYR A 148 12.23 15.93 4.92
CA TYR A 148 12.16 16.99 3.92
C TYR A 148 13.48 17.12 3.17
N GLN A 149 13.41 17.02 1.83
CA GLN A 149 14.54 17.24 0.95
C GLN A 149 14.29 18.49 0.11
N LYS A 150 15.05 19.55 0.36
CA LYS A 150 14.89 20.85 -0.31
C LYS A 150 14.98 20.76 -1.84
N ASP A 151 15.87 19.92 -2.36
CA ASP A 151 16.03 19.72 -3.82
C ASP A 151 14.84 19.03 -4.48
N TYR A 152 13.97 18.43 -3.66
CA TYR A 152 12.72 17.79 -4.05
C TYR A 152 11.50 18.61 -3.61
N HIS A 153 11.68 19.89 -3.25
CA HIS A 153 10.57 20.81 -3.04
C HIS A 153 9.75 20.91 -4.33
N ASN A 154 8.46 20.57 -4.28
CA ASN A 154 7.55 20.38 -5.44
C ASN A 154 7.81 19.14 -6.32
N LYS A 155 8.61 18.19 -5.86
CA LYS A 155 8.77 16.85 -6.46
C LYS A 155 8.41 15.77 -5.45
N SER A 156 8.16 14.56 -5.92
CA SER A 156 8.07 13.40 -5.03
C SER A 156 9.44 13.16 -4.41
N SER A 157 9.54 13.29 -3.08
CA SER A 157 10.76 12.94 -2.35
C SER A 157 10.73 11.44 -2.03
N ASN A 158 11.82 10.74 -2.34
CA ASN A 158 11.92 9.32 -2.03
C ASN A 158 11.80 9.07 -0.52
N LEU A 159 12.45 9.89 0.32
CA LEU A 159 12.36 9.73 1.77
C LEU A 159 10.95 9.96 2.32
N LYS A 160 10.23 10.97 1.83
CA LYS A 160 8.83 11.18 2.26
C LYS A 160 7.94 10.01 1.82
N ASN A 161 8.11 9.53 0.59
CA ASN A 161 7.35 8.39 0.11
C ASN A 161 7.63 7.15 0.97
N GLU A 162 8.91 6.77 1.09
CA GLU A 162 9.35 5.57 1.79
C GLU A 162 9.00 5.59 3.28
N PHE A 163 9.20 6.72 3.96
CA PHE A 163 9.07 6.77 5.42
C PHE A 163 7.74 7.34 5.92
N LEU A 164 6.90 7.90 5.05
CA LEU A 164 5.60 8.47 5.44
C LEU A 164 4.45 7.87 4.64
N HIS A 165 4.43 8.12 3.33
CA HIS A 165 3.29 7.74 2.51
C HIS A 165 3.13 6.23 2.40
N ASP A 166 4.24 5.50 2.32
CA ASP A 166 4.29 4.04 2.28
C ASP A 166 3.73 3.44 3.61
N PRO A 167 4.26 3.77 4.81
CA PRO A 167 3.68 3.32 6.08
C PRO A 167 2.20 3.65 6.25
N PHE A 168 1.77 4.87 5.91
CA PHE A 168 0.36 5.24 5.97
C PHE A 168 -0.49 4.44 4.98
N GLY A 169 0.04 4.16 3.79
CA GLY A 169 -0.60 3.28 2.81
C GLY A 169 -0.80 1.87 3.36
N VAL A 170 0.24 1.28 3.96
CA VAL A 170 0.17 -0.06 4.57
C VAL A 170 -0.84 -0.09 5.71
N GLU A 171 -0.79 0.90 6.61
CA GLU A 171 -1.72 1.03 7.72
C GLU A 171 -3.17 1.14 7.21
N ALA A 172 -3.42 1.99 6.21
CA ALA A 172 -4.75 2.20 5.67
C ALA A 172 -5.32 0.96 4.98
N ILE A 173 -4.51 0.20 4.22
CA ILE A 173 -4.97 -1.04 3.59
C ILE A 173 -5.30 -2.11 4.62
N ILE A 174 -4.44 -2.29 5.62
CA ILE A 174 -4.61 -3.41 6.56
C ILE A 174 -5.67 -3.07 7.60
N PHE A 175 -5.65 -1.85 8.12
CA PHE A 175 -6.44 -1.47 9.29
C PHE A 175 -7.56 -0.47 9.02
N GLY A 176 -7.60 0.17 7.84
CA GLY A 176 -8.53 1.27 7.58
C GLY A 176 -8.20 2.54 8.38
N THR A 177 -6.97 2.64 8.88
CA THR A 177 -6.51 3.75 9.72
C THR A 177 -5.28 4.44 9.15
N VAL A 178 -5.09 5.70 9.53
CA VAL A 178 -3.83 6.43 9.36
C VAL A 178 -3.49 7.09 10.68
N LYS A 179 -2.28 6.85 11.20
CA LYS A 179 -1.84 7.27 12.54
C LYS A 179 -2.78 6.77 13.65
N ASN A 180 -3.25 5.54 13.52
CA ASN A 180 -4.23 4.90 14.39
C ASN A 180 -5.59 5.61 14.46
N LYS A 181 -5.88 6.51 13.51
CA LYS A 181 -7.18 7.16 13.38
C LYS A 181 -7.95 6.54 12.21
N PRO A 182 -9.24 6.19 12.39
CA PRO A 182 -10.06 5.69 11.30
C PRO A 182 -10.10 6.68 10.14
N VAL A 183 -9.92 6.16 8.93
CA VAL A 183 -10.18 6.91 7.70
C VAL A 183 -11.64 6.63 7.32
N PRO A 184 -12.50 7.66 7.24
CA PRO A 184 -13.88 7.45 6.83
C PRO A 184 -13.96 6.67 5.52
N LEU A 185 -14.88 5.70 5.44
CA LEU A 185 -15.12 4.85 4.26
C LEU A 185 -14.00 3.85 3.92
N LEU A 186 -12.99 3.68 4.78
CA LEU A 186 -12.05 2.57 4.70
C LEU A 186 -12.26 1.60 5.85
N ASN A 187 -12.55 0.34 5.52
CA ASN A 187 -12.66 -0.73 6.51
C ASN A 187 -11.31 -1.41 6.74
N GLY A 188 -10.55 -1.64 5.66
CA GLY A 188 -9.27 -2.35 5.70
C GLY A 188 -9.41 -3.88 5.78
N LEU A 189 -8.38 -4.59 5.36
CA LEU A 189 -8.38 -6.06 5.24
C LEU A 189 -8.64 -6.78 6.57
N GLN A 190 -8.36 -6.17 7.71
CA GLN A 190 -8.64 -6.76 9.02
C GLN A 190 -10.14 -7.05 9.26
N THR A 191 -11.03 -6.38 8.51
CA THR A 191 -12.48 -6.53 8.71
C THR A 191 -13.06 -7.81 8.12
N ILE A 192 -12.33 -8.47 7.22
CA ILE A 192 -12.73 -9.78 6.66
C ILE A 192 -12.11 -10.96 7.43
N THR A 193 -11.58 -10.71 8.63
CA THR A 193 -11.06 -11.78 9.50
C THR A 193 -12.14 -12.74 9.97
N ASP A 194 -13.42 -12.37 9.94
CA ASP A 194 -14.51 -13.28 10.30
C ASP A 194 -14.74 -14.36 9.24
N ASP A 195 -14.49 -14.04 7.97
CA ASP A 195 -14.66 -14.97 6.84
C ASP A 195 -13.40 -15.80 6.55
N TYR A 196 -12.23 -15.29 6.94
CA TYR A 196 -10.94 -15.87 6.56
C TYR A 196 -9.98 -16.07 7.74
N GLU A 197 -9.25 -17.18 7.69
CA GLU A 197 -8.07 -17.38 8.51
C GLU A 197 -6.97 -16.45 7.99
N MET A 198 -6.88 -15.25 8.56
CA MET A 198 -5.94 -14.22 8.14
C MET A 198 -4.90 -13.93 9.21
N MET A 199 -3.66 -13.71 8.78
CA MET A 199 -2.58 -13.20 9.62
C MET A 199 -1.99 -11.93 9.02
N CYS A 200 -1.76 -10.92 9.85
CA CYS A 200 -1.11 -9.68 9.44
C CYS A 200 0.20 -9.52 10.20
N GLN A 201 1.26 -9.14 9.50
CA GLN A 201 2.55 -8.78 10.06
C GLN A 201 2.96 -7.41 9.50
N ILE A 202 3.30 -6.49 10.38
CA ILE A 202 3.95 -5.22 10.03
C ILE A 202 5.42 -5.34 10.40
N VAL A 203 6.30 -4.95 9.49
CA VAL A 203 7.75 -4.91 9.72
C VAL A 203 8.24 -3.50 9.46
N HIS A 204 8.79 -2.86 10.47
CA HIS A 204 9.35 -1.52 10.36
C HIS A 204 10.75 -1.54 9.77
N HIS A 205 11.15 -0.40 9.20
CA HIS A 205 12.40 -0.19 8.47
C HIS A 205 13.64 -0.85 9.10
N GLU A 206 13.81 -0.69 10.42
CA GLU A 206 14.99 -1.19 11.15
C GLU A 206 15.10 -2.72 11.18
N ASN A 207 14.03 -3.43 10.80
CA ASN A 207 13.97 -4.88 10.73
C ASN A 207 13.85 -5.40 9.28
N LEU A 208 13.98 -4.52 8.28
CA LEU A 208 13.95 -4.90 6.87
C LEU A 208 15.33 -5.33 6.36
N ARG A 209 15.33 -6.07 5.25
CA ARG A 209 16.57 -6.40 4.54
C ARG A 209 17.15 -5.14 3.90
N GLU A 210 18.47 -5.12 3.71
CA GLU A 210 19.19 -3.98 3.10
C GLU A 210 18.69 -3.62 1.69
N ASP A 211 18.11 -4.57 0.95
CA ASP A 211 17.56 -4.35 -0.39
C ASP A 211 16.17 -3.70 -0.41
N MET A 212 15.51 -3.57 0.75
CA MET A 212 14.14 -3.07 0.86
C MET A 212 14.12 -1.59 1.23
N ASN A 213 14.11 -0.70 0.23
CA ASN A 213 14.01 0.74 0.43
C ASN A 213 12.55 1.19 0.67
N THR A 214 12.00 0.80 1.82
CA THR A 214 10.70 1.30 2.31
C THR A 214 10.74 1.45 3.83
N GLY A 215 9.88 2.30 4.38
CA GLY A 215 9.80 2.57 5.81
C GLY A 215 9.01 1.52 6.57
N THR A 216 8.14 0.77 5.89
CA THR A 216 7.31 -0.29 6.50
C THR A 216 6.90 -1.31 5.46
N LEU A 217 6.94 -2.58 5.82
CA LEU A 217 6.46 -3.70 5.03
C LEU A 217 5.23 -4.32 5.72
N GLY A 218 4.09 -4.36 5.02
CA GLY A 218 2.92 -5.13 5.41
C GLY A 218 2.93 -6.49 4.74
N VAL A 219 2.76 -7.56 5.52
CA VAL A 219 2.54 -8.90 4.99
C VAL A 219 1.24 -9.47 5.54
N VAL A 220 0.32 -9.79 4.64
CA VAL A 220 -1.00 -10.37 4.93
C VAL A 220 -1.04 -11.79 4.38
N ARG A 221 -1.39 -12.77 5.20
CA ARG A 221 -1.54 -14.17 4.79
C ARG A 221 -2.99 -14.60 4.92
N PHE A 222 -3.59 -15.05 3.83
CA PHE A 222 -4.90 -15.71 3.82
C PHE A 222 -4.69 -17.22 3.74
N ALA A 223 -4.88 -17.91 4.87
CA ALA A 223 -4.60 -19.35 5.01
C ALA A 223 -5.77 -20.24 4.59
N GLY A 224 -7.01 -19.75 4.69
CA GLY A 224 -8.22 -20.52 4.42
C GLY A 224 -9.49 -19.73 4.73
N ARG A 225 -10.66 -20.33 4.47
CA ARG A 225 -11.95 -19.80 4.95
C ARG A 225 -12.20 -20.29 6.36
N LYS A 226 -12.76 -19.43 7.21
CA LYS A 226 -13.35 -19.87 8.48
C LYS A 226 -14.66 -20.61 8.18
N LYS A 227 -14.94 -21.62 9.00
CA LYS A 227 -16.17 -22.43 8.94
C LYS A 227 -17.23 -21.86 9.86
#